data_AF-A0A963THZ6-F1
#
_entry.id   AF-A0A963THZ6-F1
#
_cell.length_a   1.000
_cell.length_b   1.000
_cell.length_c   1.000
_cell.angle_alpha   90.00
_cell.angle_beta   90.00
_cell.angle_gamma   90.00
#
_symmetry.space_group_name_H-M   'P 1'
#
loop_
_entity.id
_entity.type
_entity.pdbx_description
1 polymer ?
#
loop_
_entity_poly.entity_id
_entity_poly.type
_entity_poly.pdbx_seq_one_letter_code
_entity_poly.pdbx_strand_id
1 'polypeptide(L)'
;DNKGAVDEAIKSAHHVTTLELVNNRLIPNAMEPRAAIGDYSMASDDYTLYTTSQNPHVIRLLMGAFVLGIPEHKLRVVAPDVGGGFGSKIFHYVEEAFVTHAAKVVGRPVKWTCSRSESFMTDAHGRDHVTKIELALDKDGHFLAIRTETYANMGAYLSTFASSVPTYLHGTLMAGNYKTPHIYVNVKAVFTNTVPVDAYRGAGRPEATFQLERVIDKAARELGIDPIELRRRNFVQPNEFPYQTPVAVAYDTGNYQATMDKLVEIADLSGFEARRAESAKKGLLRGLGVNCYIEACGIAP
;
A
#
# COMPACT_ATOMS: atom_id res chain seq x y z
N ASP A 1 -6.60 4.33 23.02
CA ASP A 1 -6.60 2.87 22.78
C ASP A 1 -8.03 2.36 23.01
N ASN A 2 -8.62 1.64 22.05
CA ASN A 2 -10.01 1.17 22.04
C ASN A 2 -10.14 -0.37 22.10
N LYS A 3 -9.04 -1.10 22.37
CA LYS A 3 -9.01 -2.57 22.33
C LYS A 3 -10.15 -3.24 23.11
N GLY A 4 -10.45 -2.77 24.33
CA GLY A 4 -11.51 -3.34 25.16
C GLY A 4 -12.91 -3.25 24.55
N ALA A 5 -13.22 -2.15 23.85
CA ALA A 5 -14.50 -1.99 23.16
C ALA A 5 -14.61 -2.92 21.95
N VAL A 6 -13.52 -3.10 21.19
CA VAL A 6 -13.45 -4.08 20.10
C VAL A 6 -13.61 -5.51 20.62
N ASP A 7 -12.96 -5.86 21.73
CA ASP A 7 -13.05 -7.18 22.35
C ASP A 7 -14.51 -7.50 22.77
N GLU A 8 -15.22 -6.53 23.36
CA GLU A 8 -16.63 -6.70 23.75
C GLU A 8 -17.56 -6.77 22.54
N ALA A 9 -17.36 -5.92 21.53
CA ALA A 9 -18.15 -5.95 20.29
C ALA A 9 -18.00 -7.29 19.54
N ILE A 10 -16.79 -7.87 19.50
CA ILE A 10 -16.56 -9.18 18.91
C ILE A 10 -17.22 -10.28 19.75
N LYS A 11 -17.12 -10.22 21.08
CA LYS A 11 -17.69 -11.24 21.98
C LYS A 11 -19.23 -11.27 21.96
N SER A 12 -19.86 -10.12 21.80
CA SER A 12 -21.32 -9.96 21.78
C SER A 12 -21.95 -10.03 20.38
N ALA A 13 -21.12 -10.14 19.33
CA ALA A 13 -21.58 -10.19 17.95
C ALA A 13 -22.44 -11.42 17.68
N HIS A 14 -23.40 -11.27 16.75
CA HIS A 14 -24.19 -12.39 16.28
C HIS A 14 -23.35 -13.34 15.43
N HIS A 15 -22.44 -12.79 14.62
CA HIS A 15 -21.52 -13.55 13.77
C HIS A 15 -20.13 -12.91 13.78
N VAL A 16 -19.09 -13.75 13.74
CA VAL A 16 -17.70 -13.30 13.59
C VAL A 16 -17.03 -14.10 12.50
N THR A 17 -16.56 -13.40 11.47
CA THR A 17 -15.77 -14.00 10.39
C THR A 17 -14.30 -13.73 10.61
N THR A 18 -13.50 -14.79 10.62
CA THR A 18 -12.03 -14.70 10.73
C THR A 18 -11.35 -15.15 9.44
N LEU A 19 -10.28 -14.46 9.05
CA LEU A 19 -9.38 -14.84 7.96
C LEU A 19 -7.92 -14.68 8.35
N GLU A 20 -7.08 -15.59 7.85
CA GLU A 20 -5.63 -15.45 7.84
C GLU A 20 -5.19 -15.32 6.39
N LEU A 21 -4.42 -14.26 6.10
CA LEU A 21 -4.05 -13.86 4.76
C LEU A 21 -2.55 -13.58 4.70
N VAL A 22 -1.93 -14.06 3.63
CA VAL A 22 -0.57 -13.68 3.24
C VAL A 22 -0.69 -12.73 2.05
N ASN A 23 -0.23 -11.50 2.23
CA ASN A 23 -0.01 -10.57 1.13
C ASN A 23 1.44 -10.73 0.67
N ASN A 24 1.61 -11.52 -0.40
CA ASN A 24 2.93 -11.92 -0.88
C ASN A 24 3.82 -10.71 -1.14
N ARG A 25 5.10 -10.86 -0.82
CA ARG A 25 6.14 -9.92 -1.20
C ARG A 25 6.21 -9.75 -2.71
N LEU A 26 6.28 -8.50 -3.17
CA LEU A 26 6.37 -8.17 -4.59
C LEU A 26 7.48 -7.17 -4.86
N ILE A 27 8.08 -7.27 -6.04
CA ILE A 27 9.01 -6.28 -6.56
C ILE A 27 8.31 -5.39 -7.60
N PRO A 28 8.54 -4.05 -7.62
CA PRO A 28 7.88 -3.18 -8.59
C PRO A 28 8.35 -3.36 -10.05
N ASN A 29 9.60 -3.81 -10.25
CA ASN A 29 10.16 -4.26 -11.52
C ASN A 29 9.94 -3.30 -12.71
N ALA A 30 10.25 -2.00 -12.52
CA ALA A 30 10.14 -1.00 -13.59
C ALA A 30 10.98 -1.36 -14.82
N MET A 31 10.50 -1.05 -16.04
CA MET A 31 11.20 -1.40 -17.29
C MET A 31 12.61 -0.83 -17.37
N GLU A 32 12.79 0.41 -16.91
CA GLU A 32 14.11 1.00 -16.67
C GLU A 32 14.61 0.62 -15.25
N PRO A 33 15.75 -0.08 -15.13
CA PRO A 33 16.41 -0.29 -13.83
C PRO A 33 16.82 1.03 -13.16
N ARG A 34 17.29 0.94 -11.91
CA ARG A 34 17.89 2.10 -11.24
C ARG A 34 19.17 2.53 -11.96
N ALA A 35 19.39 3.83 -12.10
CA ALA A 35 20.62 4.40 -12.63
C ALA A 35 20.95 5.71 -11.93
N ALA A 36 22.25 5.98 -11.79
CA ALA A 36 22.74 7.20 -11.16
C ALA A 36 24.06 7.67 -11.82
N ILE A 37 24.24 8.98 -11.91
CA ILE A 37 25.47 9.62 -12.37
C ILE A 37 25.84 10.71 -11.36
N GLY A 38 26.94 10.53 -10.66
CA GLY A 38 27.54 11.58 -9.85
C GLY A 38 28.50 12.41 -10.70
N ASP A 39 28.41 13.73 -10.57
CA ASP A 39 29.32 14.70 -11.18
C ASP A 39 29.79 15.70 -10.11
N TYR A 40 31.04 16.12 -10.20
CA TYR A 40 31.68 16.98 -9.22
C TYR A 40 32.55 18.04 -9.90
N SER A 41 32.29 19.30 -9.56
CA SER A 41 33.05 20.45 -10.05
C SER A 41 34.16 20.81 -9.06
N MET A 42 35.41 20.52 -9.42
CA MET A 42 36.58 20.95 -8.62
C MET A 42 36.70 22.47 -8.50
N ALA A 43 36.21 23.23 -9.49
CA ALA A 43 36.33 24.68 -9.51
C ALA A 43 35.40 25.37 -8.51
N SER A 44 34.22 24.78 -8.25
CA SER A 44 33.19 25.38 -7.39
C SER A 44 32.87 24.55 -6.15
N ASP A 45 33.42 23.34 -6.02
CA ASP A 45 33.10 22.36 -4.97
C ASP A 45 31.59 21.99 -4.94
N ASP A 46 30.94 22.02 -6.11
CA ASP A 46 29.53 21.65 -6.27
C ASP A 46 29.39 20.20 -6.77
N TYR A 47 28.35 19.52 -6.30
CA TYR A 47 27.98 18.16 -6.67
C TYR A 47 26.68 18.19 -7.48
N THR A 48 26.62 17.39 -8.54
CA THR A 48 25.36 17.10 -9.24
C THR A 48 25.16 15.59 -9.30
N LEU A 49 24.01 15.13 -8.81
CA LEU A 49 23.53 13.76 -8.97
C LEU A 49 22.41 13.75 -10.00
N TYR A 50 22.57 13.02 -11.10
CA TYR A 50 21.47 12.62 -11.98
C TYR A 50 21.02 11.23 -11.57
N THR A 51 19.76 11.03 -11.20
CA THR A 51 19.26 9.74 -10.73
C THR A 51 17.83 9.48 -11.21
N THR A 52 17.50 8.21 -11.41
CA THR A 52 16.13 7.76 -11.70
C THR A 52 15.28 7.84 -10.43
N SER A 53 14.85 9.03 -10.03
CA SER A 53 14.16 9.27 -8.75
C SER A 53 12.74 9.80 -8.93
N GLN A 54 11.85 9.43 -8.00
CA GLN A 54 10.53 10.04 -7.85
C GLN A 54 10.53 11.26 -6.91
N ASN A 55 11.51 11.36 -6.01
CA ASN A 55 11.57 12.39 -4.95
C ASN A 55 12.97 13.03 -4.87
N PRO A 56 13.45 13.75 -5.91
CA PRO A 56 14.82 14.28 -5.95
C PRO A 56 15.16 15.23 -4.79
N HIS A 57 14.19 16.01 -4.30
CA HIS A 57 14.38 16.91 -3.16
C HIS A 57 14.58 16.15 -1.84
N VAL A 58 13.83 15.06 -1.63
CA VAL A 58 14.00 14.21 -0.44
C VAL A 58 15.34 13.50 -0.50
N ILE A 59 15.75 13.01 -1.68
CA ILE A 59 17.08 12.41 -1.86
C ILE A 59 18.18 13.43 -1.57
N ARG A 60 18.04 14.67 -2.06
CA ARG A 60 18.99 15.75 -1.75
C ARG A 60 19.15 15.94 -0.23
N LEU A 61 18.04 15.99 0.50
CA LEU A 61 18.04 16.13 1.96
C LEU A 61 18.68 14.92 2.64
N LEU A 62 18.19 13.71 2.34
CA LEU A 62 18.65 12.48 2.99
C LEU A 62 20.14 12.23 2.73
N MET A 63 20.54 12.27 1.47
CA MET A 63 21.92 12.03 1.06
C MET A 63 22.86 13.14 1.54
N GLY A 64 22.47 14.41 1.33
CA GLY A 64 23.30 15.56 1.66
C GLY A 64 23.49 15.73 3.16
N ALA A 65 22.39 15.85 3.91
CA ALA A 65 22.45 16.19 5.33
C ALA A 65 22.80 14.99 6.23
N PHE A 66 22.32 13.79 5.90
CA PHE A 66 22.39 12.64 6.84
C PHE A 66 23.36 11.53 6.42
N VAL A 67 23.85 11.53 5.18
CA VAL A 67 24.80 10.50 4.69
C VAL A 67 26.18 11.09 4.39
N LEU A 68 26.26 12.10 3.52
CA LEU A 68 27.54 12.61 3.00
C LEU A 68 28.02 13.91 3.65
N GLY A 69 27.17 14.60 4.42
CA GLY A 69 27.50 15.88 5.05
C GLY A 69 27.74 17.02 4.05
N ILE A 70 27.10 16.97 2.88
CA ILE A 70 27.22 18.00 1.84
C ILE A 70 26.19 19.11 2.11
N PRO A 71 26.59 20.40 2.21
CA PRO A 71 25.64 21.49 2.35
C PRO A 71 24.62 21.50 1.20
N GLU A 72 23.34 21.72 1.50
CA GLU A 72 22.26 21.60 0.51
C GLU A 72 22.46 22.48 -0.73
N HIS A 73 23.00 23.70 -0.55
CA HIS A 73 23.31 24.61 -1.65
C HIS A 73 24.49 24.17 -2.54
N LYS A 74 25.25 23.16 -2.11
CA LYS A 74 26.35 22.52 -2.86
C LYS A 74 25.93 21.23 -3.53
N LEU A 75 24.72 20.73 -3.28
CA LEU A 75 24.22 19.48 -3.84
C LEU A 75 23.01 19.74 -4.74
N ARG A 76 23.14 19.42 -6.01
CA ARG A 76 22.02 19.39 -6.95
C ARG A 76 21.62 17.95 -7.24
N VAL A 77 20.33 17.61 -7.11
CA VAL A 77 19.79 16.31 -7.52
C VAL A 77 18.81 16.54 -8.67
N VAL A 78 18.99 15.83 -9.77
CA VAL A 78 18.20 15.95 -11.00
C VAL A 78 17.60 14.59 -11.33
N ALA A 79 16.27 14.54 -11.43
CA ALA A 79 15.55 13.41 -12.00
C ALA A 79 15.16 13.77 -13.45
N PRO A 80 15.79 13.14 -14.47
CA PRO A 80 15.39 13.31 -15.87
C PRO A 80 14.12 12.50 -16.17
N ASP A 81 13.84 12.22 -17.44
CA ASP A 81 12.82 11.23 -17.79
C ASP A 81 13.13 9.88 -17.11
N VAL A 82 12.15 9.31 -16.41
CA VAL A 82 12.29 8.04 -15.67
C VAL A 82 11.37 6.99 -16.28
N GLY A 83 11.93 5.85 -16.68
CA GLY A 83 11.24 4.74 -17.32
C GLY A 83 10.44 3.85 -16.36
N GLY A 84 9.63 4.48 -15.51
CA GLY A 84 8.82 3.87 -14.46
C GLY A 84 9.56 3.76 -13.13
N GLY A 85 8.82 3.91 -12.03
CA GLY A 85 9.33 3.76 -10.66
C GLY A 85 8.40 2.97 -9.75
N PHE A 86 7.09 3.21 -9.84
CA PHE A 86 6.06 2.42 -9.14
C PHE A 86 6.25 2.35 -7.61
N GLY A 87 7.01 3.28 -7.03
CA GLY A 87 7.34 3.36 -5.62
C GLY A 87 8.79 3.00 -5.29
N SER A 88 9.43 2.07 -6.02
CA SER A 88 10.80 1.66 -5.67
C SER A 88 11.81 2.80 -5.82
N LYS A 89 11.57 3.75 -6.74
CA LYS A 89 12.44 4.92 -6.98
C LYS A 89 12.14 6.12 -6.08
N ILE A 90 11.35 5.93 -5.01
CA ILE A 90 11.19 6.91 -3.92
C ILE A 90 12.31 6.77 -2.90
N PHE A 91 12.71 5.53 -2.60
CA PHE A 91 13.72 5.21 -1.60
C PHE A 91 15.09 5.76 -2.02
N HIS A 92 15.83 6.33 -1.06
CA HIS A 92 17.22 6.73 -1.27
C HIS A 92 18.12 5.49 -1.18
N TYR A 93 18.78 5.16 -2.28
CA TYR A 93 19.63 3.98 -2.35
C TYR A 93 21.11 4.31 -2.13
N VAL A 94 21.86 3.33 -1.63
CA VAL A 94 23.29 3.48 -1.33
C VAL A 94 24.11 3.86 -2.56
N GLU A 95 23.74 3.38 -3.74
CA GLU A 95 24.47 3.64 -4.98
C GLU A 95 24.45 5.12 -5.35
N GLU A 96 23.38 5.86 -5.00
CA GLU A 96 23.27 7.30 -5.24
C GLU A 96 24.31 8.09 -4.41
N ALA A 97 24.45 7.73 -3.13
CA ALA A 97 25.46 8.31 -2.26
C ALA A 97 26.88 7.93 -2.73
N PHE A 98 27.06 6.67 -3.13
CA PHE A 98 28.34 6.16 -3.57
C PHE A 98 28.84 6.85 -4.83
N VAL A 99 28.04 6.96 -5.90
CA VAL A 99 28.49 7.63 -7.13
C VAL A 99 28.74 9.12 -6.93
N THR A 100 27.95 9.78 -6.07
CA THR A 100 28.13 11.20 -5.73
C THR A 100 29.47 11.41 -5.00
N HIS A 101 29.79 10.56 -4.03
CA HIS A 101 31.08 10.62 -3.33
C HIS A 101 32.25 10.25 -4.25
N ALA A 102 32.11 9.18 -5.03
CA ALA A 102 33.16 8.69 -5.92
C ALA A 102 33.55 9.73 -6.97
N ALA A 103 32.58 10.49 -7.50
CA ALA A 103 32.85 11.57 -8.47
C ALA A 103 33.83 12.61 -7.93
N LYS A 104 33.74 12.96 -6.63
CA LYS A 104 34.71 13.83 -5.96
C LYS A 104 36.08 13.17 -5.88
N VAL A 105 36.15 11.93 -5.41
CA VAL A 105 37.40 11.21 -5.20
C VAL A 105 38.20 11.07 -6.50
N VAL A 106 37.53 10.79 -7.62
CA VAL A 106 38.18 10.60 -8.93
C VAL A 106 38.30 11.89 -9.74
N GLY A 107 37.61 12.96 -9.35
CA GLY A 107 37.59 14.25 -10.04
C GLY A 107 36.92 14.21 -11.43
N ARG A 108 36.03 13.25 -11.68
CA ARG A 108 35.35 13.03 -12.97
C ARG A 108 33.95 12.42 -12.74
N PRO A 109 33.02 12.54 -13.71
CA PRO A 109 31.71 11.89 -13.61
C PRO A 109 31.81 10.37 -13.42
N VAL A 110 31.02 9.83 -12.50
CA VAL A 110 30.90 8.39 -12.22
C VAL A 110 29.47 7.95 -12.50
N LYS A 111 29.31 6.99 -13.42
CA LYS A 111 28.02 6.41 -13.79
C LYS A 111 27.88 5.01 -13.21
N TRP A 112 26.71 4.73 -12.67
CA TRP A 112 26.25 3.40 -12.30
C TRP A 112 24.88 3.11 -12.95
N THR A 113 24.68 1.86 -13.34
CA THR A 113 23.40 1.39 -13.89
C THR A 113 23.19 -0.04 -13.44
N CYS A 114 22.08 -0.28 -12.77
CA CYS A 114 21.68 -1.58 -12.26
C CYS A 114 21.31 -2.52 -13.42
N SER A 115 21.74 -3.78 -13.36
CA SER A 115 21.16 -4.83 -14.21
C SER A 115 19.79 -5.26 -13.71
N ARG A 116 19.03 -5.97 -14.55
CA ARG A 116 17.73 -6.52 -14.12
C ARG A 116 17.86 -7.46 -12.93
N SER A 117 18.83 -8.38 -12.97
CA SER A 117 19.01 -9.36 -11.89
C SER A 117 19.44 -8.70 -10.57
N GLU A 118 20.28 -7.66 -10.63
CA GLU A 118 20.60 -6.86 -9.44
C GLU A 118 19.38 -6.16 -8.89
N SER A 119 18.51 -5.59 -9.74
CA SER A 119 17.27 -4.93 -9.31
C SER A 119 16.36 -5.89 -8.52
N PHE A 120 16.24 -7.16 -8.95
CA PHE A 120 15.53 -8.19 -8.17
C PHE A 120 16.07 -8.39 -6.75
N MET A 121 17.39 -8.27 -6.58
CA MET A 121 18.11 -8.56 -5.34
C MET A 121 18.40 -7.32 -4.49
N THR A 122 18.11 -6.10 -4.95
CA THR A 122 18.56 -4.87 -4.28
C THR A 122 17.53 -3.77 -4.23
N ASP A 123 16.55 -3.74 -5.15
CA ASP A 123 15.48 -2.76 -5.08
C ASP A 123 14.61 -3.02 -3.86
N ALA A 124 14.04 -1.95 -3.30
CA ALA A 124 13.04 -2.10 -2.26
C ALA A 124 11.82 -2.87 -2.80
N HIS A 125 11.38 -3.87 -2.05
CA HIS A 125 10.16 -4.64 -2.35
C HIS A 125 8.95 -3.99 -1.66
N GLY A 126 7.76 -4.55 -1.80
CA GLY A 126 6.58 -4.11 -1.04
C GLY A 126 5.68 -5.27 -0.63
N ARG A 127 4.61 -4.94 0.11
CA ARG A 127 3.66 -5.87 0.71
C ARG A 127 4.28 -6.65 1.88
N ASP A 128 4.35 -7.97 1.78
CA ASP A 128 4.95 -8.90 2.75
C ASP A 128 4.33 -8.84 4.15
N HIS A 129 3.00 -8.92 4.17
CA HIS A 129 2.20 -8.97 5.41
C HIS A 129 1.62 -10.36 5.62
N VAL A 130 1.68 -10.83 6.86
CA VAL A 130 0.89 -11.96 7.35
C VAL A 130 -0.12 -11.42 8.34
N THR A 131 -1.39 -11.43 7.97
CA THR A 131 -2.46 -10.76 8.72
C THR A 131 -3.55 -11.73 9.10
N LYS A 132 -3.91 -11.76 10.38
CA LYS A 132 -5.19 -12.25 10.86
C LYS A 132 -6.17 -11.08 10.95
N ILE A 133 -7.34 -11.21 10.33
CA ILE A 133 -8.42 -10.22 10.38
C ILE A 133 -9.71 -10.87 10.89
N GLU A 134 -10.43 -10.15 11.73
CA GLU A 134 -11.74 -10.53 12.27
C GLU A 134 -12.74 -9.42 11.97
N LEU A 135 -13.91 -9.79 11.47
CA LEU A 135 -15.06 -8.91 11.23
C LEU A 135 -16.24 -9.42 12.06
N ALA A 136 -16.72 -8.59 12.98
CA ALA A 136 -17.91 -8.85 13.79
C ALA A 136 -19.13 -8.19 13.17
N LEU A 137 -20.24 -8.93 13.10
CA LEU A 137 -21.50 -8.49 12.51
C LEU A 137 -22.68 -8.73 13.47
N ASP A 138 -23.68 -7.85 13.40
CA ASP A 138 -24.98 -8.10 14.01
C ASP A 138 -25.84 -9.08 13.17
N LYS A 139 -27.05 -9.38 13.67
CA LYS A 139 -27.99 -10.29 13.00
C LYS A 139 -28.47 -9.78 11.63
N ASP A 140 -28.39 -8.48 11.39
CA ASP A 140 -28.87 -7.81 10.18
C ASP A 140 -27.70 -7.56 9.19
N GLY A 141 -26.48 -7.96 9.55
CA GLY A 141 -25.28 -7.85 8.74
C GLY A 141 -24.57 -6.50 8.83
N HIS A 142 -24.87 -5.67 9.84
CA HIS A 142 -24.11 -4.44 10.08
C HIS A 142 -22.79 -4.75 10.77
N PHE A 143 -21.74 -4.04 10.38
CA PHE A 143 -20.40 -4.20 10.91
C PHE A 143 -20.30 -3.55 12.29
N LEU A 144 -19.92 -4.35 13.29
CA LEU A 144 -19.76 -3.89 14.68
C LEU A 144 -18.31 -3.57 14.99
N ALA A 145 -17.40 -4.46 14.59
CA ALA A 145 -15.98 -4.27 14.84
C ALA A 145 -15.08 -4.97 13.81
N ILE A 146 -13.90 -4.39 13.61
CA ILE A 146 -12.77 -5.00 12.90
C ILE A 146 -11.57 -5.09 13.85
N ARG A 147 -10.92 -6.25 13.87
CA ARG A 147 -9.63 -6.45 14.55
C ARG A 147 -8.62 -7.05 13.60
N THR A 148 -7.41 -6.50 13.58
CA THR A 148 -6.30 -7.04 12.78
C THR A 148 -5.05 -7.25 13.61
N GLU A 149 -4.41 -8.39 13.43
CA GLU A 149 -3.07 -8.70 13.95
C GLU A 149 -2.17 -8.96 12.74
N THR A 150 -1.24 -8.05 12.47
CA THR A 150 -0.36 -8.12 11.29
C THR A 150 1.10 -8.26 11.69
N TYR A 151 1.78 -9.26 11.14
CA TYR A 151 3.23 -9.30 11.08
C TYR A 151 3.67 -8.72 9.74
N ALA A 152 4.41 -7.60 9.78
CA ALA A 152 4.90 -6.92 8.58
C ALA A 152 6.41 -7.12 8.46
N ASN A 153 6.86 -7.79 7.40
CA ASN A 153 8.28 -8.02 7.17
C ASN A 153 8.97 -6.77 6.63
N MET A 154 9.93 -6.24 7.39
CA MET A 154 10.66 -5.02 7.04
C MET A 154 11.90 -5.28 6.17
N GLY A 155 12.30 -6.53 6.01
CA GLY A 155 13.63 -6.87 5.50
C GLY A 155 14.72 -6.74 6.56
N ALA A 156 15.97 -6.63 6.12
CA ALA A 156 17.13 -6.57 7.02
C ALA A 156 17.30 -5.17 7.65
N TYR A 157 16.81 -4.12 6.99
CA TYR A 157 16.94 -2.73 7.39
C TYR A 157 15.65 -1.97 7.10
N LEU A 158 15.43 -0.88 7.84
CA LEU A 158 14.33 0.05 7.54
C LEU A 158 14.72 0.95 6.37
N SER A 159 13.86 0.97 5.35
CA SER A 159 13.89 1.97 4.27
C SER A 159 13.16 3.25 4.70
N THR A 160 13.03 4.22 3.79
CA THR A 160 12.45 5.54 4.08
C THR A 160 11.01 5.44 4.59
N PHE A 161 10.16 4.66 3.93
CA PHE A 161 8.76 4.49 4.36
C PHE A 161 8.42 3.11 4.92
N ALA A 162 9.39 2.17 5.03
CA ALA A 162 9.19 0.81 5.52
C ALA A 162 8.23 0.74 6.73
N SER A 163 8.49 1.53 7.78
CA SER A 163 7.70 1.51 9.01
C SER A 163 6.34 2.18 8.86
N SER A 164 6.21 3.17 7.97
CA SER A 164 4.97 3.92 7.72
C SER A 164 3.97 3.13 6.88
N VAL A 165 4.46 2.29 5.95
CA VAL A 165 3.64 1.46 5.07
C VAL A 165 2.66 0.55 5.82
N PRO A 166 3.10 -0.31 6.76
CA PRO A 166 2.20 -1.20 7.49
C PRO A 166 1.48 -0.49 8.65
N THR A 167 1.88 0.73 9.03
CA THR A 167 1.29 1.43 10.17
C THR A 167 0.33 2.53 9.69
N TYR A 168 0.83 3.73 9.47
CA TYR A 168 0.03 4.90 9.13
C TYR A 168 -0.71 4.73 7.80
N LEU A 169 -0.05 4.19 6.77
CA LEU A 169 -0.63 4.08 5.43
C LEU A 169 -1.59 2.89 5.26
N HIS A 170 -1.56 1.94 6.20
CA HIS A 170 -2.42 0.76 6.23
C HIS A 170 -3.56 0.92 7.24
N GLY A 171 -3.21 1.13 8.52
CA GLY A 171 -4.16 1.14 9.62
C GLY A 171 -5.19 2.26 9.53
N THR A 172 -4.81 3.42 9.01
CA THR A 172 -5.73 4.55 8.86
C THR A 172 -6.78 4.35 7.77
N LEU A 173 -6.63 3.35 6.91
CA LEU A 173 -7.61 3.01 5.87
C LEU A 173 -8.42 1.74 6.18
N MET A 174 -8.26 1.15 7.37
CA MET A 174 -8.97 -0.08 7.73
C MET A 174 -10.49 0.07 7.88
N ALA A 175 -11.02 1.30 7.88
CA ALA A 175 -12.45 1.56 7.77
C ALA A 175 -13.01 1.26 6.36
N GLY A 176 -12.17 1.35 5.32
CA GLY A 176 -12.60 1.20 3.93
C GLY A 176 -13.75 2.13 3.57
N ASN A 177 -14.72 1.64 2.81
CA ASN A 177 -15.92 2.41 2.45
C ASN A 177 -17.04 2.33 3.50
N TYR A 178 -16.77 1.74 4.68
CA TYR A 178 -17.80 1.20 5.56
C TYR A 178 -17.93 1.90 6.91
N LYS A 179 -19.14 1.84 7.46
CA LYS A 179 -19.49 2.28 8.81
C LYS A 179 -19.24 1.17 9.81
N THR A 180 -17.99 1.04 10.24
CA THR A 180 -17.60 0.10 11.30
C THR A 180 -17.22 0.88 12.55
N PRO A 181 -18.03 0.90 13.63
CA PRO A 181 -17.81 1.76 14.79
C PRO A 181 -16.48 1.52 15.53
N HIS A 182 -16.02 0.27 15.58
CA HIS A 182 -14.84 -0.11 16.36
C HIS A 182 -13.79 -0.78 15.48
N ILE A 183 -12.61 -0.16 15.35
CA ILE A 183 -11.51 -0.70 14.55
C ILE A 183 -10.25 -0.72 15.41
N TYR A 184 -9.63 -1.88 15.53
CA TYR A 184 -8.34 -2.05 16.19
C TYR A 184 -7.33 -2.68 15.25
N VAL A 185 -6.21 -2.00 15.05
CA VAL A 185 -5.12 -2.42 14.16
C VAL A 185 -3.86 -2.60 14.99
N ASN A 186 -3.39 -3.85 15.09
CA ASN A 186 -2.11 -4.17 15.68
C ASN A 186 -1.11 -4.61 14.61
N VAL A 187 0.09 -4.02 14.65
CA VAL A 187 1.15 -4.30 13.69
C VAL A 187 2.46 -4.56 14.43
N LYS A 188 3.05 -5.71 14.13
CA LYS A 188 4.38 -6.13 14.58
C LYS A 188 5.32 -6.08 13.38
N ALA A 189 6.18 -5.06 13.35
CA ALA A 189 7.25 -4.98 12.37
C ALA A 189 8.35 -5.98 12.73
N VAL A 190 8.74 -6.85 11.77
CA VAL A 190 9.74 -7.90 11.99
C VAL A 190 10.90 -7.76 11.00
N PHE A 191 12.13 -7.90 11.49
CA PHE A 191 13.33 -7.94 10.65
C PHE A 191 13.57 -9.35 10.15
N THR A 192 14.01 -9.48 8.89
CA THR A 192 14.37 -10.76 8.26
C THR A 192 15.61 -10.59 7.38
N ASN A 193 16.27 -11.69 7.00
CA ASN A 193 17.41 -11.66 6.07
C ASN A 193 16.97 -11.52 4.60
N THR A 194 16.19 -10.50 4.30
CA THR A 194 15.73 -10.13 2.95
C THR A 194 16.04 -8.66 2.67
N VAL A 195 15.95 -8.21 1.41
CA VAL A 195 16.11 -6.79 1.08
C VAL A 195 15.09 -5.93 1.85
N PRO A 196 15.29 -4.62 2.01
CA PRO A 196 14.27 -3.77 2.60
C PRO A 196 12.94 -3.82 1.81
N VAL A 197 11.82 -3.60 2.51
CA VAL A 197 10.55 -3.22 1.87
C VAL A 197 10.41 -1.71 1.89
N ASP A 198 9.70 -1.12 0.94
CA ASP A 198 9.28 0.27 0.92
C ASP A 198 8.00 0.38 0.07
N ALA A 199 7.66 1.60 -0.36
CA ALA A 199 6.50 1.89 -1.16
C ALA A 199 6.50 1.07 -2.46
N TYR A 200 5.41 0.33 -2.67
CA TYR A 200 5.03 -0.24 -3.95
C TYR A 200 3.57 0.10 -4.20
N ARG A 201 3.32 0.89 -5.26
CA ARG A 201 2.01 1.34 -5.78
C ARG A 201 0.84 1.23 -4.77
N GLY A 202 0.50 2.35 -4.14
CA GLY A 202 -0.49 2.43 -3.06
C GLY A 202 0.17 2.35 -1.68
N ALA A 203 0.98 1.31 -1.43
CA ALA A 203 1.76 1.11 -0.20
C ALA A 203 0.93 1.21 1.11
N GLY A 204 0.54 0.07 1.67
CA GLY A 204 -0.30 -0.04 2.87
C GLY A 204 -1.79 -0.10 2.55
N ARG A 205 -2.27 0.73 1.61
CA ARG A 205 -3.70 0.74 1.22
C ARG A 205 -4.14 -0.51 0.45
N PRO A 206 -3.37 -1.03 -0.52
CA PRO A 206 -3.71 -2.30 -1.16
C PRO A 206 -3.79 -3.45 -0.15
N GLU A 207 -2.91 -3.46 0.84
CA GLU A 207 -2.87 -4.44 1.93
C GLU A 207 -4.14 -4.35 2.78
N ALA A 208 -4.54 -3.13 3.19
CA ALA A 208 -5.75 -2.86 3.96
C ALA A 208 -7.03 -3.23 3.20
N THR A 209 -7.12 -2.80 1.94
CA THR A 209 -8.25 -3.11 1.05
C THR A 209 -8.36 -4.60 0.81
N PHE A 210 -7.24 -5.27 0.53
CA PHE A 210 -7.22 -6.70 0.28
C PHE A 210 -7.78 -7.48 1.47
N GLN A 211 -7.28 -7.24 2.69
CA GLN A 211 -7.77 -7.98 3.85
C GLN A 211 -9.24 -7.68 4.18
N LEU A 212 -9.65 -6.41 4.08
CA LEU A 212 -11.00 -5.97 4.39
C LEU A 212 -12.02 -6.57 3.43
N GLU A 213 -11.78 -6.43 2.13
CA GLU A 213 -12.70 -6.94 1.11
C GLU A 213 -12.78 -8.46 1.14
N ARG A 214 -11.67 -9.16 1.45
CA ARG A 214 -11.65 -10.62 1.56
C ARG A 214 -12.47 -11.11 2.76
N VAL A 215 -12.40 -10.44 3.91
CA VAL A 215 -13.17 -10.85 5.10
C VAL A 215 -14.66 -10.57 4.93
N ILE A 216 -15.02 -9.45 4.27
CA ILE A 216 -16.41 -9.12 3.92
C ILE A 216 -16.99 -10.17 2.97
N ASP A 217 -16.22 -10.55 1.94
CA ASP A 217 -16.63 -11.58 0.99
C ASP A 217 -16.84 -12.95 1.66
N LYS A 218 -16.02 -13.28 2.66
CA LYS A 218 -16.19 -14.52 3.45
C LYS A 218 -17.43 -14.42 4.35
N ALA A 219 -17.64 -13.29 5.01
CA ALA A 219 -18.80 -13.05 5.87
C ALA A 219 -20.11 -13.16 5.08
N ALA A 220 -20.17 -12.57 3.88
CA ALA A 220 -21.31 -12.70 2.98
C ALA A 220 -21.65 -14.17 2.68
N ARG A 221 -20.63 -14.99 2.37
CA ARG A 221 -20.82 -16.43 2.09
C ARG A 221 -21.26 -17.21 3.34
N GLU A 222 -20.70 -16.91 4.51
CA GLU A 222 -21.05 -17.58 5.77
C GLU A 222 -22.48 -17.26 6.22
N LEU A 223 -22.93 -16.02 6.02
CA LEU A 223 -24.28 -15.56 6.39
C LEU A 223 -25.34 -15.81 5.30
N GLY A 224 -24.92 -16.23 4.11
CA GLY A 224 -25.82 -16.38 2.95
C GLY A 224 -26.40 -15.06 2.44
N ILE A 225 -25.71 -13.93 2.71
CA ILE A 225 -26.09 -12.60 2.24
C ILE A 225 -25.39 -12.35 0.91
N ASP A 226 -26.09 -11.73 -0.05
CA ASP A 226 -25.45 -11.29 -1.28
C ASP A 226 -24.26 -10.34 -0.99
N PRO A 227 -23.08 -10.56 -1.59
CA PRO A 227 -21.87 -9.80 -1.25
C PRO A 227 -21.95 -8.31 -1.62
N ILE A 228 -22.82 -7.91 -2.56
CA ILE A 228 -23.06 -6.50 -2.88
C ILE A 228 -24.00 -5.90 -1.84
N GLU A 229 -25.06 -6.61 -1.50
CA GLU A 229 -26.01 -6.18 -0.49
C GLU A 229 -25.34 -5.98 0.88
N LEU A 230 -24.48 -6.91 1.32
CA LEU A 230 -23.74 -6.76 2.57
C LEU A 230 -22.90 -5.47 2.60
N ARG A 231 -22.28 -5.11 1.47
CA ARG A 231 -21.52 -3.85 1.35
C ARG A 231 -22.44 -2.64 1.40
N ARG A 232 -23.58 -2.68 0.71
CA ARG A 232 -24.56 -1.57 0.68
C ARG A 232 -25.11 -1.24 2.06
N ARG A 233 -25.41 -2.24 2.88
CA ARG A 233 -25.86 -2.06 4.27
C ARG A 233 -24.85 -1.28 5.11
N ASN A 234 -23.57 -1.42 4.77
CA ASN A 234 -22.47 -0.90 5.58
C ASN A 234 -21.81 0.34 4.99
N PHE A 235 -22.14 0.79 3.77
CA PHE A 235 -21.51 1.98 3.19
C PHE A 235 -21.77 3.24 4.02
N VAL A 236 -20.76 4.11 4.06
CA VAL A 236 -20.97 5.53 4.40
C VAL A 236 -21.90 6.16 3.35
N GLN A 237 -22.95 6.83 3.81
CA GLN A 237 -23.98 7.42 2.97
C GLN A 237 -23.57 8.81 2.46
N PRO A 238 -24.07 9.26 1.30
CA PRO A 238 -23.68 10.54 0.71
C PRO A 238 -23.91 11.76 1.62
N ASN A 239 -24.92 11.71 2.49
CA ASN A 239 -25.24 12.77 3.43
C ASN A 239 -24.44 12.71 4.75
N GLU A 240 -23.55 11.73 4.91
CA GLU A 240 -22.68 11.57 6.08
C GLU A 240 -21.27 12.17 5.85
N PHE A 241 -20.99 12.68 4.64
CA PHE A 241 -19.72 13.34 4.32
C PHE A 241 -19.74 14.84 4.70
N PRO A 242 -18.62 15.40 5.18
CA PRO A 242 -17.36 14.72 5.49
C PRO A 242 -17.50 13.75 6.67
N TYR A 243 -16.97 12.54 6.52
CA TYR A 243 -17.14 11.44 7.47
C TYR A 243 -15.84 11.22 8.26
N GLN A 244 -15.86 11.53 9.55
CA GLN A 244 -14.75 11.18 10.44
C GLN A 244 -14.76 9.66 10.67
N THR A 245 -13.73 8.97 10.19
CA THR A 245 -13.59 7.54 10.45
C THR A 245 -13.25 7.29 11.93
N PRO A 246 -13.53 6.10 12.47
CA PRO A 246 -13.06 5.70 13.80
C PRO A 246 -11.56 5.38 13.85
N VAL A 247 -10.86 5.55 12.71
CA VAL A 247 -9.40 5.59 12.61
C VAL A 247 -8.98 7.06 12.33
N ALA A 248 -7.78 7.30 11.80
CA ALA A 248 -7.19 8.64 11.87
C ALA A 248 -7.76 9.69 10.90
N VAL A 249 -8.37 9.30 9.78
CA VAL A 249 -8.65 10.22 8.65
C VAL A 249 -10.13 10.58 8.54
N ALA A 250 -10.42 11.80 8.09
CA ALA A 250 -11.75 12.21 7.68
C ALA A 250 -11.89 12.05 6.17
N TYR A 251 -12.94 11.37 5.72
CA TYR A 251 -13.27 11.29 4.30
C TYR A 251 -14.00 12.56 3.88
N ASP A 252 -13.59 13.12 2.75
CA ASP A 252 -14.05 14.42 2.26
C ASP A 252 -15.44 14.34 1.63
N THR A 253 -15.62 13.49 0.63
CA THR A 253 -16.86 13.30 -0.13
C THR A 253 -16.98 11.86 -0.64
N GLY A 254 -18.20 11.42 -0.96
CA GLY A 254 -18.39 10.11 -1.57
C GLY A 254 -19.84 9.78 -1.88
N ASN A 255 -20.04 8.92 -2.89
CA ASN A 255 -21.33 8.28 -3.17
C ASN A 255 -21.11 6.82 -3.63
N TYR A 256 -20.86 5.95 -2.66
CA TYR A 256 -20.48 4.56 -2.92
C TYR A 256 -21.63 3.72 -3.50
N GLN A 257 -22.87 4.05 -3.13
CA GLN A 257 -24.08 3.43 -3.69
C GLN A 257 -24.14 3.62 -5.20
N ALA A 258 -23.96 4.87 -5.68
CA ALA A 258 -23.99 5.18 -7.10
C ALA A 258 -22.85 4.50 -7.87
N THR A 259 -21.64 4.43 -7.31
CA THR A 259 -20.52 3.69 -7.90
C THR A 259 -20.84 2.20 -8.01
N MET A 260 -21.45 1.60 -6.97
CA MET A 260 -21.88 0.20 -7.00
C MET A 260 -23.00 -0.02 -8.00
N ASP A 261 -23.99 0.88 -8.10
CA ASP A 261 -25.05 0.81 -9.11
C ASP A 261 -24.46 0.73 -10.52
N LYS A 262 -23.48 1.60 -10.82
CA LYS A 262 -22.83 1.62 -12.12
C LYS A 262 -21.98 0.36 -12.37
N LEU A 263 -21.32 -0.16 -11.34
CA LEU A 263 -20.58 -1.43 -11.42
C LEU A 263 -21.51 -2.59 -11.77
N VAL A 264 -22.66 -2.70 -11.08
CA VAL A 264 -23.65 -3.76 -11.31
C VAL A 264 -24.18 -3.73 -12.74
N GLU A 265 -24.47 -2.53 -13.26
CA GLU A 265 -24.93 -2.31 -14.63
C GLU A 265 -23.87 -2.77 -15.65
N ILE A 266 -22.64 -2.26 -15.54
CA ILE A 266 -21.56 -2.53 -16.51
C ILE A 266 -21.13 -4.01 -16.47
N ALA A 267 -21.11 -4.61 -15.28
CA ALA A 267 -20.66 -5.99 -15.10
C ALA A 267 -21.71 -7.03 -15.57
N ASP A 268 -22.94 -6.61 -15.88
CA ASP A 268 -24.06 -7.49 -16.21
C ASP A 268 -24.17 -8.67 -15.23
N LEU A 269 -24.37 -8.35 -13.95
CA LEU A 269 -24.39 -9.36 -12.89
C LEU A 269 -25.55 -10.34 -13.04
N SER A 270 -26.70 -9.90 -13.55
CA SER A 270 -27.84 -10.77 -13.83
C SER A 270 -27.52 -11.82 -14.89
N GLY A 271 -26.68 -11.50 -15.87
CA GLY A 271 -26.18 -12.45 -16.86
C GLY A 271 -25.09 -13.42 -16.37
N PHE A 272 -24.57 -13.27 -15.15
CA PHE A 272 -23.43 -14.05 -14.66
C PHE A 272 -23.69 -15.56 -14.64
N GLU A 273 -24.85 -16.02 -14.17
CA GLU A 273 -25.15 -17.45 -14.07
C GLU A 273 -25.24 -18.13 -15.44
N ALA A 274 -25.81 -17.46 -16.44
CA ALA A 274 -25.82 -17.96 -17.81
C ALA A 274 -24.39 -18.10 -18.36
N ARG A 275 -23.54 -17.08 -18.13
CA ARG A 275 -22.12 -17.13 -18.47
C ARG A 275 -21.41 -18.27 -17.74
N ARG A 276 -21.66 -18.45 -16.45
CA ARG A 276 -21.05 -19.52 -15.64
C ARG A 276 -21.41 -20.91 -16.18
N ALA A 277 -22.68 -21.13 -16.52
CA ALA A 277 -23.13 -22.38 -17.14
C ALA A 277 -22.44 -22.64 -18.50
N GLU A 278 -22.22 -21.60 -19.31
CA GLU A 278 -21.49 -21.73 -20.57
C GLU A 278 -20.01 -22.12 -20.36
N SER A 279 -19.34 -21.54 -19.36
CA SER A 279 -17.98 -21.94 -18.96
C SER A 279 -17.93 -23.40 -18.50
N ALA A 280 -18.91 -23.84 -17.72
CA ALA A 280 -18.97 -25.21 -17.22
C ALA A 280 -19.10 -26.24 -18.36
N LYS A 281 -19.87 -25.93 -19.42
CA LYS A 281 -19.94 -26.77 -20.63
C LYS A 281 -18.59 -26.97 -21.32
N LYS A 282 -17.64 -26.06 -21.11
CA LYS A 282 -16.26 -26.10 -21.64
C LYS A 282 -15.26 -26.67 -20.62
N GLY A 283 -15.72 -27.19 -19.47
CA GLY A 283 -14.85 -27.66 -18.39
C GLY A 283 -14.11 -26.56 -17.63
N LEU A 284 -14.57 -25.30 -17.73
CA LEU A 284 -13.93 -24.15 -17.10
C LEU A 284 -14.72 -23.67 -15.87
N LEU A 285 -14.00 -23.17 -14.86
CA LEU A 285 -14.58 -22.46 -13.72
C LEU A 285 -14.66 -20.96 -14.02
N ARG A 286 -15.78 -20.35 -13.62
CA ARG A 286 -15.99 -18.90 -13.72
C ARG A 286 -16.33 -18.36 -12.34
N GLY A 287 -15.57 -17.37 -11.88
CA GLY A 287 -15.76 -16.68 -10.61
C GLY A 287 -16.24 -15.25 -10.81
N LEU A 288 -16.98 -14.73 -9.84
CA LEU A 288 -17.33 -13.33 -9.70
C LEU A 288 -16.61 -12.79 -8.47
N GLY A 289 -15.89 -11.68 -8.64
CA GLY A 289 -15.26 -10.95 -7.54
C GLY A 289 -15.73 -9.51 -7.55
N VAL A 290 -16.06 -8.98 -6.38
CA VAL A 290 -16.41 -7.58 -6.17
C VAL A 290 -15.44 -7.01 -5.15
N ASN A 291 -14.99 -5.79 -5.39
CA ASN A 291 -14.13 -5.05 -4.49
C ASN A 291 -14.58 -3.59 -4.47
N CYS A 292 -14.76 -3.05 -3.28
CA CYS A 292 -14.86 -1.63 -3.03
C CYS A 292 -13.61 -1.18 -2.29
N TYR A 293 -13.05 -0.05 -2.72
CA TYR A 293 -11.93 0.55 -2.03
C TYR A 293 -12.11 2.05 -1.87
N ILE A 294 -11.40 2.60 -0.90
CA ILE A 294 -11.17 4.02 -0.77
C ILE A 294 -9.66 4.24 -0.76
N GLU A 295 -9.22 5.35 -1.33
CA GLU A 295 -7.81 5.70 -1.44
C GLU A 295 -7.56 7.08 -0.83
N ALA A 296 -6.54 7.18 0.03
CA ALA A 296 -6.08 8.44 0.57
C ALA A 296 -4.86 8.91 -0.22
N CYS A 297 -5.12 9.83 -1.14
CA CYS A 297 -4.14 10.50 -1.99
C CYS A 297 -3.68 11.84 -1.38
N GLY A 298 -2.58 12.40 -1.90
CA GLY A 298 -2.10 13.74 -1.52
C GLY A 298 -1.36 13.83 -0.18
N ILE A 299 -0.84 12.70 0.33
CA ILE A 299 0.07 12.70 1.47
C ILE A 299 1.45 13.14 0.96
N ALA A 300 1.83 14.39 1.31
CA ALA A 300 3.03 15.12 0.88
C ALA A 300 2.86 15.91 -0.45
N PRO A 301 3.55 17.06 -0.60
CA PRO A 301 3.34 18.00 -1.70
C PRO A 301 3.75 17.48 -3.08
#